data_AF-A0A928RH20-F1
#
_entry.id   AF-A0A928RH20-F1
#
_cell.length_a   1.000
_cell.length_b   1.000
_cell.length_c   1.000
_cell.angle_alpha   90.00
_cell.angle_beta   90.00
_cell.angle_gamma   90.00
#
_symmetry.space_group_name_H-M   'P 1'
#
loop_
_entity.id
_entity.type
_entity.pdbx_description
1 polymer ?
#
loop_
_entity_poly.entity_id
_entity_poly.type
_entity_poly.pdbx_seq_one_letter_code
_entity_poly.pdbx_strand_id
1 'polypeptide(L)'
;TGWNGTGKRISIKDTRGIIDAILDGSILKADTKTIPYFNLAVPTELPGVDTGILDPRDTYADSKEWEEKAKDLSARFIKNFDKYTGNDAGKALVAAGPQL
;
A
#
# COMPACT_ATOMS: atom_id res chain seq x y z
N THR A 1 7.26 7.81 -1.61
CA THR A 1 8.72 7.61 -1.75
C THR A 1 9.40 7.40 -0.40
N GLY A 2 8.82 6.55 0.46
CA GLY A 2 9.23 6.39 1.87
C GLY A 2 10.20 5.24 2.10
N TRP A 3 9.96 4.47 3.18
CA TRP A 3 10.79 3.36 3.62
C TRP A 3 10.07 2.01 3.48
N ASN A 4 10.82 0.91 3.49
CA ASN A 4 10.31 -0.47 3.47
C ASN A 4 10.61 -1.22 4.78
N GLY A 5 10.31 -2.52 4.84
CA GLY A 5 10.50 -3.37 6.02
C GLY A 5 11.93 -3.49 6.53
N THR A 6 12.92 -3.23 5.68
CA THR A 6 14.34 -3.21 6.08
C THR A 6 14.78 -1.89 6.73
N GLY A 7 13.88 -0.90 6.82
CA GLY A 7 14.21 0.45 7.28
C GLY A 7 15.02 1.28 6.27
N LYS A 8 15.17 0.78 5.03
CA LYS A 8 15.81 1.52 3.93
C LYS A 8 14.77 2.30 3.15
N ARG A 9 15.20 3.43 2.56
CA ARG A 9 14.37 4.14 1.59
C ARG A 9 14.19 3.30 0.33
N ILE A 10 12.99 3.33 -0.23
CA ILE A 10 12.73 2.78 -1.57
C ILE A 10 13.62 3.53 -2.56
N SER A 11 14.27 2.78 -3.46
CA SER A 11 15.24 3.39 -4.36
C SER A 11 14.55 4.38 -5.31
N ILE A 12 15.27 5.42 -5.72
CA ILE A 12 14.75 6.37 -6.70
C ILE A 12 14.56 5.72 -8.07
N LYS A 13 15.34 4.67 -8.38
CA LYS A 13 15.20 3.87 -9.59
C LYS A 13 13.84 3.17 -9.63
N ASP A 14 13.48 2.45 -8.57
CA ASP A 14 12.20 1.75 -8.47
C ASP A 14 11.04 2.74 -8.49
N THR A 15 11.17 3.85 -7.76
CA THR A 15 10.16 4.92 -7.79
C THR A 15 9.93 5.44 -9.20
N ARG A 16 11.00 5.70 -9.97
CA ARG A 16 10.88 6.15 -11.37
C ARG A 16 10.24 5.09 -12.25
N GLY A 17 10.64 3.82 -12.11
CA GLY A 17 10.00 2.71 -12.84
C GLY A 17 8.51 2.58 -12.56
N ILE A 18 8.07 2.78 -11.31
CA ILE A 18 6.64 2.82 -10.97
C ILE A 18 5.94 4.01 -11.66
N ILE A 19 6.56 5.19 -11.68
CA ILE A 19 5.99 6.36 -12.36
C ILE A 19 5.90 6.12 -13.86
N ASP A 20 6.93 5.57 -14.49
CA ASP A 20 6.93 5.24 -15.92
C ASP A 20 5.79 4.26 -16.24
N ALA A 21 5.60 3.23 -15.42
CA ALA A 21 4.51 2.27 -15.56
C ALA A 21 3.09 2.87 -15.38
N ILE A 22 2.99 3.92 -14.54
CA ILE A 22 1.75 4.69 -14.40
C ILE A 22 1.50 5.53 -15.65
N LEU A 23 2.54 6.18 -16.18
CA LEU A 23 2.42 7.10 -17.32
C LEU A 23 2.21 6.38 -18.65
N ASP A 24 2.80 5.20 -18.84
CA ASP A 24 2.64 4.39 -20.05
C ASP A 24 1.42 3.45 -20.02
N GLY A 25 0.74 3.37 -18.86
CA GLY A 25 -0.46 2.58 -18.65
C GLY A 25 -0.22 1.07 -18.49
N SER A 26 1.03 0.60 -18.43
CA SER A 26 1.35 -0.81 -18.18
C SER A 26 0.84 -1.29 -16.82
N ILE A 27 0.80 -0.41 -15.81
CA ILE A 27 0.23 -0.74 -14.49
C ILE A 27 -1.25 -1.12 -14.53
N LEU A 28 -2.00 -0.61 -15.52
CA LEU A 28 -3.44 -0.90 -15.67
C LEU A 28 -3.70 -2.29 -16.27
N LYS A 29 -2.67 -2.92 -16.84
CA LYS A 29 -2.74 -4.25 -17.46
C LYS A 29 -2.11 -5.34 -16.60
N ALA A 30 -1.40 -4.96 -15.54
CA ALA A 30 -0.75 -5.88 -14.64
C ALA A 30 -1.79 -6.62 -13.79
N ASP A 31 -1.54 -7.91 -13.56
CA ASP A 31 -2.27 -8.64 -12.53
C ASP A 31 -2.04 -7.99 -11.17
N THR A 32 -3.06 -8.00 -10.33
CA THR A 32 -3.00 -7.36 -9.01
C THR A 32 -3.30 -8.34 -7.90
N LYS A 33 -2.73 -8.07 -6.73
CA LYS A 33 -3.09 -8.69 -5.47
C LYS A 33 -3.61 -7.63 -4.52
N THR A 34 -4.55 -8.04 -3.66
CA THR A 34 -5.05 -7.17 -2.61
C THR A 34 -4.18 -7.31 -1.37
N ILE A 35 -3.63 -6.19 -0.90
CA ILE A 35 -2.89 -6.14 0.35
C ILE A 35 -3.89 -6.09 1.52
N PRO A 36 -3.78 -6.98 2.52
CA PRO A 36 -4.67 -6.99 3.68
C PRO A 36 -4.69 -5.66 4.45
N TYR A 37 -5.73 -5.48 5.26
CA TYR A 37 -6.02 -4.29 6.07
C TYR A 37 -6.37 -3.06 5.23
N PHE A 38 -5.48 -2.59 4.37
CA PHE A 38 -5.69 -1.39 3.55
C PHE A 38 -6.49 -1.64 2.27
N ASN A 39 -6.69 -2.91 1.87
CA ASN A 39 -7.43 -3.31 0.67
C ASN A 39 -6.91 -2.66 -0.62
N LEU A 40 -5.59 -2.40 -0.69
CA LEU A 40 -4.97 -1.81 -1.87
C LEU A 40 -4.71 -2.90 -2.92
N ALA A 41 -5.16 -2.65 -4.15
CA ALA A 41 -4.74 -3.41 -5.31
C ALA A 41 -3.31 -3.00 -5.69
N VAL A 42 -2.39 -3.95 -5.60
CA VAL A 42 -0.98 -3.76 -5.88
C VAL A 42 -0.58 -4.68 -7.04
N PRO A 43 0.12 -4.19 -8.06
CA PRO A 43 0.57 -5.03 -9.17
C PRO A 43 1.49 -6.14 -8.68
N THR A 44 1.37 -7.33 -9.25
CA THR A 44 2.26 -8.46 -8.93
C THR A 44 3.64 -8.29 -9.57
N GLU A 45 3.72 -7.55 -10.67
CA GLU A 45 4.94 -7.23 -11.38
C GLU A 45 4.80 -5.90 -12.16
N LEU A 46 5.93 -5.22 -12.39
CA LEU A 46 6.01 -4.04 -13.25
C LEU A 46 7.34 -4.03 -14.01
N PRO A 47 7.36 -3.67 -15.31
CA PRO A 47 8.60 -3.55 -16.07
C PRO A 47 9.59 -2.59 -15.40
N GLY A 48 10.83 -3.04 -15.20
CA GLY A 48 11.91 -2.21 -14.67
C GLY A 48 11.84 -1.91 -13.16
N VAL A 49 10.90 -2.52 -12.44
CA VAL A 49 10.76 -2.42 -10.97
C VAL A 49 11.07 -3.77 -10.34
N ASP A 50 11.80 -3.77 -9.23
CA ASP A 50 12.05 -5.00 -8.45
C ASP A 50 10.72 -5.55 -7.88
N THR A 51 10.34 -6.77 -8.25
CA THR A 51 9.11 -7.41 -7.77
C THR A 51 9.10 -7.61 -6.26
N GLY A 52 10.27 -7.76 -5.63
CA GLY A 52 10.42 -7.96 -4.18
C GLY A 52 10.05 -6.73 -3.33
N ILE A 53 9.80 -5.57 -3.95
CA ILE A 53 9.36 -4.36 -3.25
C ILE A 53 7.87 -4.05 -3.43
N LEU A 54 7.18 -4.77 -4.33
CA LEU A 54 5.79 -4.51 -4.67
C LEU A 54 4.88 -4.95 -3.53
N ASP A 55 5.09 -6.15 -2.98
CA ASP A 55 4.49 -6.50 -1.69
C ASP A 55 5.30 -5.89 -0.55
N PRO A 56 4.72 -5.02 0.28
CA PRO A 56 5.45 -4.50 1.43
C PRO A 56 5.87 -5.62 2.40
N ARG A 57 5.14 -6.74 2.45
CA ARG A 57 5.45 -7.88 3.33
C ARG A 57 6.78 -8.54 2.99
N ASP A 58 7.13 -8.58 1.72
CA ASP A 58 8.33 -9.29 1.22
C ASP A 58 9.64 -8.57 1.62
N THR A 59 9.54 -7.34 2.10
CA THR A 59 10.68 -6.54 2.56
C THR A 59 10.97 -6.67 4.06
N TYR A 60 10.16 -7.41 4.80
CA TYR A 60 10.38 -7.73 6.22
C TYR A 60 11.06 -9.09 6.36
N ALA A 61 11.88 -9.24 7.40
CA ALA A 61 12.47 -10.54 7.73
C ALA A 61 11.40 -11.51 8.28
N ASP A 62 10.41 -10.99 9.01
CA ASP A 62 9.22 -11.73 9.45
C ASP A 62 7.95 -10.97 9.03
N SER A 63 7.08 -11.65 8.30
CA SER A 63 5.76 -11.14 7.90
C SER A 63 4.89 -10.66 9.07
N LYS A 64 5.10 -11.19 10.28
CA LYS A 64 4.37 -10.74 11.48
C LYS A 64 4.73 -9.32 11.89
N GLU A 65 5.98 -8.89 11.69
CA GLU A 65 6.38 -7.51 11.96
C GLU A 65 5.66 -6.52 11.03
N TRP A 66 5.45 -6.92 9.77
CA TRP A 66 4.60 -6.16 8.86
C TRP A 66 3.17 -6.11 9.37
N GLU A 67 2.62 -7.25 9.81
CA GLU A 67 1.23 -7.35 10.28
C GLU A 67 0.97 -6.43 11.48
N GLU A 68 1.87 -6.44 12.49
CA GLU A 68 1.76 -5.57 13.66
C GLU A 68 1.77 -4.08 13.27
N LYS A 69 2.69 -3.69 12.38
CA LYS A 69 2.79 -2.30 11.90
C LYS A 69 1.59 -1.91 11.03
N ALA A 70 1.10 -2.83 10.20
CA ALA A 70 -0.07 -2.62 9.35
C ALA A 70 -1.33 -2.41 10.21
N LYS A 71 -1.50 -3.21 11.28
CA LYS A 71 -2.60 -3.06 12.24
C LYS A 71 -2.52 -1.73 13.01
N ASP A 72 -1.35 -1.37 13.53
CA ASP A 72 -1.16 -0.07 14.23
C ASP A 72 -1.46 1.11 13.30
N LEU A 73 -0.97 1.08 12.06
CA LEU A 73 -1.24 2.13 11.08
C LEU A 73 -2.73 2.18 10.73
N SER A 74 -3.37 1.03 10.49
CA SER A 74 -4.81 0.95 10.20
C SER A 74 -5.64 1.57 11.31
N ALA A 75 -5.34 1.24 12.58
CA ALA A 75 -6.01 1.82 13.74
C ALA A 75 -5.87 3.35 13.78
N ARG A 76 -4.69 3.89 13.45
CA ARG A 76 -4.46 5.34 13.38
C ARG A 76 -5.25 6.01 12.25
N PHE A 77 -5.34 5.36 11.08
CA PHE A 77 -6.17 5.84 9.97
C PHE A 77 -7.65 5.87 10.35
N ILE A 78 -8.18 4.78 10.90
CA ILE A 78 -9.57 4.67 11.37
C ILE A 78 -9.87 5.77 12.40
N LYS A 79 -9.04 5.89 13.44
CA LYS A 79 -9.20 6.91 14.48
C LYS A 79 -9.15 8.33 13.92
N ASN A 80 -8.23 8.61 13.00
CA ASN A 80 -8.13 9.94 12.40
C ASN A 80 -9.30 10.24 11.47
N PHE A 81 -9.86 9.23 10.79
CA PHE A 81 -10.94 9.42 9.84
C PHE A 81 -12.30 9.65 10.51
N ASP A 82 -12.48 9.20 11.75
CA ASP A 82 -13.71 9.38 12.55
C ASP A 82 -14.25 10.82 12.52
N LYS A 83 -13.36 11.83 12.57
CA LYS A 83 -13.73 13.25 12.51
C LYS A 83 -14.43 13.69 11.22
N TYR A 84 -14.38 12.88 10.16
CA TYR A 84 -15.03 13.13 8.88
C TYR A 84 -16.36 12.38 8.72
N THR A 85 -16.77 11.57 9.70
CA THR A 85 -17.99 10.74 9.63
C THR A 85 -19.27 11.46 10.09
N GLY A 86 -19.22 12.79 10.24
CA GLY A 86 -20.35 13.60 10.70
C GLY A 86 -21.51 13.74 9.70
N ASN A 87 -21.33 13.31 8.45
CA ASN A 87 -22.36 13.27 7.42
C ASN A 87 -22.37 11.92 6.67
N ASP A 88 -23.43 11.67 5.90
CA ASP A 88 -23.63 10.37 5.25
C ASP A 88 -22.56 10.07 4.19
N ALA A 89 -22.06 11.10 3.50
CA ALA A 89 -20.97 10.94 2.53
C ALA A 89 -19.67 10.46 3.22
N GLY A 90 -19.31 11.04 4.36
CA GLY A 90 -18.15 10.64 5.14
C GLY A 90 -18.28 9.23 5.72
N LYS A 91 -19.47 8.87 6.23
CA LYS A 91 -19.76 7.51 6.71
C LYS A 91 -19.61 6.47 5.58
N ALA A 92 -20.08 6.78 4.38
CA ALA A 92 -19.98 5.88 3.23
C ALA A 92 -18.51 5.58 2.85
N LEU A 93 -17.58 6.51 3.12
CA LEU A 93 -16.16 6.34 2.81
C LEU A 93 -15.42 5.44 3.81
N VAL A 94 -15.99 5.13 4.98
CA VAL A 94 -15.35 4.26 5.98
C VAL A 94 -15.05 2.88 5.41
N ALA A 95 -15.95 2.35 4.56
CA ALA A 95 -15.79 1.03 3.93
C ALA A 95 -14.64 0.98 2.92
N ALA A 96 -14.19 2.13 2.39
CA ALA A 96 -13.04 2.21 1.49
C ALA A 96 -11.70 2.35 2.24
N GLY A 97 -11.75 2.62 3.55
CA GLY A 97 -10.58 2.72 4.41
C GLY A 97 -10.10 1.36 4.94
N PRO A 98 -9.04 1.37 5.77
CA PRO A 98 -8.51 0.15 6.35
C PRO A 98 -9.51 -0.57 7.25
N GLN A 99 -9.49 -1.90 7.23
CA GLN A 99 -10.32 -2.78 8.06
C GLN A 99 -9.44 -3.64 8.97
N LEU A 100 -9.79 -3.76 10.26
CA LEU A 100 -9.08 -4.56 11.27
C LEU A 100 -9.84 -5.83 11.61
#